data_AF-A0A844GX11-F1
#
_entry.id   AF-A0A844GX11-F1
#
_cell.length_a   1.000
_cell.length_b   1.000
_cell.length_c   1.000
_cell.angle_alpha   90.00
_cell.angle_beta   90.00
_cell.angle_gamma   90.00
#
_symmetry.space_group_name_H-M   'P 1'
#
loop_
_entity.id
_entity.type
_entity.pdbx_description
1 polymer ?
#
loop_
_entity_poly.entity_id
_entity_poly.type
_entity_poly.pdbx_seq_one_letter_code
_entity_poly.pdbx_strand_id
1 'polypeptide(L)'
;MEEILLKALVWTNYKLFLLICLVLPLILSVWSLKTQIPSIQRLLLIYWRVASLLAIAIYLFIPVWQIGYLAWFAGHILIVICLWFWADINDEIRDLPKSSLRLALTSWRWAVSLYGIISAIAFIPFLRCTFVPSASADTMCRLWLEAPWHYKSWFHPNSTTGFLGFLGMSGLIIYVIYFVYFLTFRLVKQGRIALEQ
;
A
#
# COMPACT_ATOMS: atom_id res chain seq x y z
N MET A 1 17.35 19.28 16.17
CA MET A 1 17.12 19.70 14.76
C MET A 1 16.84 18.49 13.87
N GLU A 2 17.67 17.43 13.93
CA GLU A 2 17.45 16.20 13.15
C GLU A 2 16.14 15.46 13.47
N GLU A 3 15.78 15.34 14.76
CA GLU A 3 14.53 14.67 15.16
C GLU A 3 13.26 15.37 14.62
N ILE A 4 13.26 16.70 14.58
CA ILE A 4 12.15 17.50 14.04
C ILE A 4 12.01 17.25 12.53
N LEU A 5 13.13 17.24 11.80
CA LEU A 5 13.14 16.95 10.37
C LEU A 5 12.64 15.54 10.08
N LEU A 6 13.09 14.56 10.87
CA LEU A 6 12.67 13.17 10.73
C LEU A 6 11.18 13.00 10.98
N LYS A 7 10.65 13.62 12.06
CA LYS A 7 9.22 13.63 12.34
C LYS A 7 8.43 14.28 11.21
N ALA A 8 8.88 15.43 10.71
CA ALA A 8 8.25 16.10 9.58
C ALA A 8 8.22 15.22 8.32
N LEU A 9 9.31 14.49 8.06
CA LEU A 9 9.41 13.56 6.93
C LEU A 9 8.41 12.40 7.06
N VAL A 10 8.33 11.77 8.24
CA VAL A 10 7.38 10.66 8.52
C VAL A 10 5.93 11.13 8.33
N TRP A 11 5.57 12.28 8.91
CA TRP A 11 4.23 12.84 8.77
C TRP A 11 3.91 13.23 7.32
N THR A 12 4.89 13.77 6.59
CA THR A 12 4.73 14.05 5.16
C THR A 12 4.53 12.77 4.37
N ASN A 13 5.25 11.69 4.71
CA ASN A 13 5.06 10.39 4.08
C ASN A 13 3.62 9.88 4.26
N TYR A 14 3.06 9.95 5.47
CA TYR A 14 1.66 9.57 5.74
C TYR A 14 0.64 10.44 4.99
N LYS A 15 0.87 11.75 4.88
CA LYS A 15 -0.01 12.64 4.10
C LYS A 15 0.02 12.30 2.61
N LEU A 16 1.21 12.04 2.07
CA LEU A 16 1.37 11.62 0.68
C LEU A 16 0.76 10.23 0.44
N PHE A 17 0.94 9.29 1.36
CA PHE A 17 0.26 7.99 1.33
C PHE A 17 -1.26 8.16 1.20
N LEU A 18 -1.88 8.95 2.08
CA LEU A 18 -3.32 9.17 2.05
C LEU A 18 -3.77 9.81 0.73
N LEU A 19 -3.05 10.80 0.24
CA LEU A 19 -3.43 11.48 -1.00
C LEU A 19 -3.24 10.57 -2.23
N ILE A 20 -2.03 10.05 -2.41
CA ILE A 20 -1.59 9.40 -3.65
C ILE A 20 -2.03 7.93 -3.69
N CYS A 21 -2.01 7.23 -2.56
CA CYS A 21 -2.30 5.79 -2.50
C CYS A 21 -3.75 5.46 -2.09
N LEU A 22 -4.51 6.42 -1.54
CA LEU A 22 -5.90 6.19 -1.13
C LEU A 22 -6.88 7.09 -1.90
N VAL A 23 -6.74 8.42 -1.80
CA VAL A 23 -7.73 9.36 -2.36
C VAL A 23 -7.73 9.38 -3.89
N LEU A 24 -6.57 9.57 -4.53
CA LEU A 24 -6.47 9.60 -6.00
C LEU A 24 -6.95 8.30 -6.69
N PRO A 25 -6.52 7.09 -6.28
CA PRO A 25 -7.02 5.86 -6.90
C PRO A 25 -8.52 5.66 -6.66
N LEU A 26 -9.07 6.16 -5.56
CA LEU A 26 -10.51 6.09 -5.31
C LEU A 26 -11.29 6.94 -6.31
N ILE A 27 -10.82 8.17 -6.56
CA ILE A 27 -11.40 9.06 -7.58
C ILE A 27 -11.30 8.40 -8.96
N LEU A 28 -10.13 7.85 -9.31
CA LEU A 28 -9.94 7.13 -10.58
C LEU A 28 -10.83 5.89 -10.68
N SER A 29 -11.06 5.18 -9.57
CA SER A 29 -11.93 4.00 -9.53
C SER A 29 -13.37 4.40 -9.87
N VAL A 30 -13.91 5.42 -9.20
CA VAL A 30 -15.26 5.94 -9.50
C VAL A 30 -15.36 6.46 -10.92
N TRP A 31 -14.34 7.18 -11.41
CA TRP A 31 -14.32 7.69 -12.78
C TRP A 31 -14.29 6.57 -13.82
N SER A 32 -13.49 5.52 -13.59
CA SER A 32 -13.40 4.34 -14.47
C SER A 32 -14.71 3.55 -14.53
N LEU A 33 -15.46 3.49 -13.42
CA LEU A 33 -16.78 2.87 -13.38
C LEU A 33 -17.80 3.67 -14.20
N LYS A 34 -17.80 5.00 -14.09
CA LYS A 34 -18.68 5.87 -14.88
C LYS A 34 -18.40 5.81 -16.38
N THR A 35 -17.12 5.70 -16.76
CA THR A 35 -16.68 5.67 -18.17
C THR A 35 -16.63 4.26 -18.76
N GLN A 36 -16.88 3.22 -17.95
CA GLN A 36 -16.95 1.83 -18.39
C GLN A 36 -15.70 1.37 -19.15
N ILE A 37 -14.50 1.70 -18.63
CA ILE A 37 -13.22 1.25 -19.23
C ILE A 37 -12.67 0.05 -18.44
N PRO A 38 -12.83 -1.20 -18.95
CA PRO A 38 -12.52 -2.41 -18.17
C PRO A 38 -11.04 -2.55 -17.81
N SER A 39 -10.13 -2.15 -18.70
CA SER A 39 -8.68 -2.23 -18.48
C SER A 39 -8.23 -1.42 -17.26
N ILE A 40 -8.78 -0.21 -17.09
CA ILE A 40 -8.51 0.67 -15.95
C ILE A 40 -9.14 0.10 -14.67
N GLN A 41 -10.38 -0.38 -14.76
CA GLN A 41 -11.07 -0.99 -13.61
C GLN A 41 -10.30 -2.21 -13.09
N ARG A 42 -9.81 -3.08 -13.99
CA ARG A 42 -8.98 -4.23 -13.65
C ARG A 42 -7.68 -3.83 -12.95
N LEU A 43 -6.96 -2.86 -13.52
CA LEU A 43 -5.73 -2.35 -12.89
C LEU A 43 -5.99 -1.83 -11.48
N LEU A 44 -7.03 -1.02 -11.29
CA LEU A 44 -7.35 -0.43 -10.00
C LEU A 44 -7.81 -1.50 -8.99
N LEU A 45 -8.54 -2.52 -9.44
CA LEU A 45 -8.92 -3.64 -8.59
C LEU A 45 -7.70 -4.44 -8.11
N ILE A 46 -6.74 -4.72 -9.00
CA ILE A 46 -5.46 -5.35 -8.64
C ILE A 46 -4.69 -4.46 -7.66
N TYR A 47 -4.62 -3.17 -7.96
CA TYR A 47 -3.99 -2.18 -7.09
C TYR A 47 -4.58 -2.20 -5.68
N TRP A 48 -5.90 -2.18 -5.52
CA TRP A 48 -6.56 -2.21 -4.21
C TRP A 48 -6.26 -3.49 -3.44
N ARG A 49 -6.25 -4.64 -4.11
CA ARG A 49 -5.87 -5.92 -3.48
C ARG A 49 -4.45 -5.85 -2.94
N VAL A 50 -3.50 -5.33 -3.72
CA VAL A 50 -2.09 -5.22 -3.29
C VAL A 50 -1.92 -4.15 -2.20
N ALA A 51 -2.52 -2.97 -2.38
CA ALA A 51 -2.42 -1.84 -1.46
C ALA A 51 -3.09 -2.10 -0.10
N SER A 52 -3.98 -3.10 -0.01
CA SER A 52 -4.57 -3.53 1.27
C SER A 52 -3.50 -3.92 2.31
N LEU A 53 -2.30 -4.34 1.88
CA LEU A 53 -1.19 -4.63 2.80
C LEU A 53 -0.75 -3.40 3.60
N LEU A 54 -0.80 -2.20 3.02
CA LEU A 54 -0.48 -0.96 3.76
C LEU A 54 -1.54 -0.65 4.82
N ALA A 55 -2.81 -0.93 4.55
CA ALA A 55 -3.88 -0.81 5.55
C ALA A 55 -3.72 -1.85 6.67
N ILE A 56 -3.39 -3.10 6.32
CA ILE A 56 -3.05 -4.16 7.27
C ILE A 56 -1.88 -3.71 8.15
N ALA A 57 -0.82 -3.13 7.57
CA ALA A 57 0.33 -2.62 8.31
C ALA A 57 -0.04 -1.54 9.33
N ILE A 58 -0.95 -0.62 9.00
CA ILE A 58 -1.47 0.38 9.97
C ILE A 58 -2.12 -0.31 11.18
N TYR A 59 -2.91 -1.36 10.96
CA TYR A 59 -3.54 -2.12 12.04
C TYR A 59 -2.51 -2.88 12.89
N LEU A 60 -1.43 -3.39 12.28
CA LEU A 60 -0.32 -4.03 12.98
C LEU A 60 0.52 -3.03 13.80
N PHE A 61 0.62 -1.77 13.36
CA PHE A 61 1.31 -0.73 14.10
C PHE A 61 0.57 -0.27 15.36
N ILE A 62 -0.76 -0.35 15.39
CA ILE A 62 -1.57 0.06 16.56
C ILE A 62 -1.11 -0.64 17.86
N PRO A 63 -1.01 -1.98 17.94
CA PRO A 63 -0.47 -2.69 19.11
C PRO A 63 1.07 -2.72 19.15
N VAL A 64 1.76 -2.00 18.27
CA VAL A 64 3.23 -1.99 18.14
C VAL A 64 3.81 -3.34 17.73
N TRP A 65 3.13 -4.07 16.84
CA TRP A 65 3.66 -5.33 16.34
C TRP A 65 4.72 -5.12 15.27
N GLN A 66 5.90 -5.67 15.52
CA GLN A 66 7.10 -5.53 14.70
C GLN A 66 6.90 -5.93 13.23
N ILE A 67 6.08 -6.96 12.97
CA ILE A 67 5.77 -7.42 11.62
C ILE A 67 5.11 -6.33 10.75
N GLY A 68 4.50 -5.31 11.37
CA GLY A 68 3.96 -4.14 10.67
C GLY A 68 5.01 -3.38 9.87
N TYR A 69 6.27 -3.29 10.36
CA TYR A 69 7.36 -2.59 9.65
C TYR A 69 7.70 -3.31 8.33
N LEU A 70 7.79 -4.63 8.38
CA LEU A 70 8.03 -5.45 7.19
C LEU A 70 6.86 -5.36 6.20
N ALA A 71 5.62 -5.44 6.70
CA ALA A 71 4.43 -5.31 5.86
C ALA A 71 4.33 -3.94 5.18
N TRP A 72 4.64 -2.85 5.91
CA TRP A 72 4.65 -1.49 5.36
C TRP A 72 5.69 -1.35 4.24
N PHE A 73 6.92 -1.81 4.48
CA PHE A 73 8.00 -1.78 3.49
C PHE A 73 7.66 -2.61 2.25
N ALA A 74 7.21 -3.86 2.45
CA ALA A 74 6.80 -4.75 1.36
C ALA A 74 5.63 -4.15 0.57
N GLY A 75 4.67 -3.51 1.24
CA GLY A 75 3.53 -2.87 0.60
C GLY A 75 3.92 -1.81 -0.41
N HIS A 76 4.90 -0.94 -0.10
CA HIS A 76 5.40 0.06 -1.05
C HIS A 76 6.03 -0.58 -2.28
N ILE A 77 6.86 -1.62 -2.10
CA ILE A 77 7.49 -2.34 -3.21
C ILE A 77 6.44 -3.03 -4.09
N LEU A 78 5.52 -3.76 -3.48
CA LEU A 78 4.49 -4.51 -4.19
C LEU A 78 3.55 -3.60 -4.97
N ILE A 79 3.23 -2.42 -4.45
CA ILE A 79 2.43 -1.42 -5.18
C ILE A 79 3.13 -0.99 -6.47
N VAL A 80 4.44 -0.70 -6.43
CA VAL A 80 5.16 -0.29 -7.63
C VAL A 80 5.19 -1.42 -8.66
N ILE A 81 5.45 -2.66 -8.19
CA ILE A 81 5.44 -3.84 -9.05
C ILE A 81 4.05 -4.03 -9.69
N CYS A 82 2.97 -4.01 -8.91
CA CYS A 82 1.64 -4.36 -9.40
C CYS A 82 1.12 -3.41 -10.47
N LEU A 83 1.54 -2.14 -10.45
CA LEU A 83 1.15 -1.16 -11.45
C LEU A 83 1.71 -1.47 -12.84
N TRP A 84 2.93 -2.02 -12.93
CA TRP A 84 3.63 -2.22 -14.21
C TRP A 84 3.79 -3.68 -14.63
N PHE A 85 3.52 -4.61 -13.72
CA PHE A 85 3.74 -6.04 -13.93
C PHE A 85 2.93 -6.61 -15.11
N TRP A 86 1.66 -6.25 -15.25
CA TRP A 86 0.71 -6.85 -16.19
C TRP A 86 0.85 -6.34 -17.62
N ALA A 87 1.29 -7.19 -18.54
CA ALA A 87 1.58 -6.82 -19.93
C ALA A 87 0.30 -6.50 -20.72
N ASP A 88 -0.71 -7.36 -20.59
CA ASP A 88 -2.02 -7.23 -21.26
C ASP A 88 -2.71 -5.92 -20.89
N ILE A 89 -2.80 -5.61 -19.59
CA ILE A 89 -3.42 -4.37 -19.10
C ILE A 89 -2.64 -3.14 -19.60
N ASN A 90 -1.30 -3.22 -19.64
CA ASN A 90 -0.47 -2.11 -20.11
C ASN A 90 -0.67 -1.85 -21.60
N ASP A 91 -0.76 -2.89 -22.42
CA ASP A 91 -1.03 -2.78 -23.85
C ASP A 91 -2.44 -2.20 -24.09
N GLU A 92 -3.47 -2.72 -23.41
CA GLU A 92 -4.83 -2.19 -23.52
C GLU A 92 -4.91 -0.69 -23.14
N ILE A 93 -4.25 -0.27 -22.05
CA ILE A 93 -4.24 1.14 -21.63
C ILE A 93 -3.47 2.03 -22.63
N ARG A 94 -2.42 1.49 -23.26
CA ARG A 94 -1.65 2.21 -24.29
C ARG A 94 -2.49 2.49 -25.53
N ASP A 95 -3.37 1.55 -25.88
CA ASP A 95 -4.18 1.61 -27.10
C ASP A 95 -5.50 2.37 -26.92
N LEU A 96 -5.89 2.73 -25.68
CA LEU A 96 -7.04 3.59 -25.41
C LEU A 96 -6.94 4.94 -26.14
N PRO A 97 -8.04 5.52 -26.63
CA PRO A 97 -8.03 6.86 -27.21
C PRO A 97 -7.54 7.89 -26.18
N LYS A 98 -6.96 8.99 -26.68
CA LYS A 98 -6.51 10.09 -25.84
C LYS A 98 -7.71 10.67 -25.10
N SER A 99 -7.73 10.53 -23.77
CA SER A 99 -8.80 11.00 -22.90
C SER A 99 -8.21 11.54 -21.59
N SER A 100 -8.93 12.43 -20.93
CA SER A 100 -8.51 12.99 -19.64
C SER A 100 -8.30 11.90 -18.58
N LEU A 101 -9.11 10.84 -18.62
CA LEU A 101 -8.98 9.69 -17.71
C LEU A 101 -7.69 8.91 -17.98
N ARG A 102 -7.34 8.65 -19.25
CA ARG A 102 -6.07 7.99 -19.60
C ARG A 102 -4.87 8.81 -19.11
N LEU A 103 -4.91 10.13 -19.29
CA LEU A 103 -3.85 11.02 -18.80
C LEU A 103 -3.76 10.99 -17.28
N ALA A 104 -4.89 11.17 -16.58
CA ALA A 104 -4.95 11.16 -15.13
C ALA A 104 -4.43 9.84 -14.54
N LEU A 105 -4.83 8.69 -15.11
CA LEU A 105 -4.34 7.38 -14.71
C LEU A 105 -2.83 7.24 -14.92
N THR A 106 -2.33 7.65 -16.09
CA THR A 106 -0.90 7.50 -16.43
C THR A 106 -0.04 8.37 -15.52
N SER A 107 -0.44 9.63 -15.29
CA SER A 107 0.22 10.53 -14.36
C SER A 107 0.19 9.99 -12.93
N TRP A 108 -0.95 9.47 -12.48
CA TRP A 108 -1.08 8.85 -11.17
C TRP A 108 -0.19 7.62 -11.01
N ARG A 109 -0.11 6.72 -12.01
CA ARG A 109 0.77 5.53 -11.97
C ARG A 109 2.23 5.92 -11.75
N TRP A 110 2.71 6.94 -12.47
CA TRP A 110 4.08 7.44 -12.29
C TRP A 110 4.28 8.10 -10.93
N ALA A 111 3.31 8.90 -10.47
CA ALA A 111 3.38 9.53 -9.14
C ALA A 111 3.44 8.50 -8.01
N VAL A 112 2.60 7.45 -8.06
CA VAL A 112 2.63 6.35 -7.09
C VAL A 112 3.95 5.58 -7.17
N SER A 113 4.48 5.36 -8.37
CA SER A 113 5.74 4.63 -8.55
C SER A 113 6.91 5.38 -7.91
N LEU A 114 7.02 6.68 -8.19
CA LEU A 114 8.04 7.54 -7.60
C LEU A 114 7.87 7.62 -6.08
N TYR A 115 6.65 7.84 -5.60
CA TYR A 115 6.35 7.88 -4.17
C TYR A 115 6.69 6.55 -3.47
N GLY A 116 6.32 5.41 -4.04
CA GLY A 116 6.57 4.09 -3.47
C GLY A 116 8.06 3.76 -3.40
N ILE A 117 8.84 4.09 -4.45
CA ILE A 117 10.30 3.92 -4.45
C ILE A 117 10.95 4.80 -3.38
N ILE A 118 10.63 6.10 -3.35
CA ILE A 118 11.18 7.04 -2.36
C ILE A 118 10.80 6.59 -0.95
N SER A 119 9.55 6.19 -0.73
CA SER A 119 9.06 5.74 0.57
C SER A 119 9.76 4.46 1.02
N ALA A 120 9.91 3.48 0.14
CA ALA A 120 10.64 2.25 0.45
C ALA A 120 12.10 2.57 0.84
N ILE A 121 12.81 3.38 0.05
CA ILE A 121 14.19 3.78 0.34
C ILE A 121 14.29 4.52 1.68
N ALA A 122 13.42 5.51 1.92
CA ALA A 122 13.38 6.27 3.16
C ALA A 122 13.05 5.39 4.38
N PHE A 123 12.35 4.27 4.17
CA PHE A 123 11.95 3.35 5.22
C PHE A 123 13.03 2.30 5.58
N ILE A 124 14.05 2.10 4.73
CA ILE A 124 15.12 1.11 4.96
C ILE A 124 15.74 1.18 6.36
N PRO A 125 16.12 2.35 6.91
CA PRO A 125 16.73 2.44 8.24
C PRO A 125 15.80 1.92 9.36
N PHE A 126 14.49 1.94 9.14
CA PHE A 126 13.48 1.51 10.11
C PHE A 126 13.15 0.02 10.01
N LEU A 127 13.68 -0.72 9.02
CA LEU A 127 13.51 -2.17 8.95
C LEU A 127 14.08 -2.89 10.19
N ARG A 128 15.10 -2.31 10.83
CA ARG A 128 15.65 -2.78 12.10
C ARG A 128 14.57 -2.91 13.19
N CYS A 129 13.53 -2.09 13.15
CA CYS A 129 12.43 -2.10 14.11
C CYS A 129 11.63 -3.41 14.10
N THR A 130 11.75 -4.20 13.03
CA THR A 130 11.19 -5.56 12.95
C THR A 130 11.85 -6.53 13.94
N PHE A 131 13.09 -6.27 14.34
CA PHE A 131 13.90 -7.17 15.17
C PHE A 131 14.17 -6.66 16.59
N VAL A 132 13.75 -5.42 16.91
CA VAL A 132 13.96 -4.82 18.24
C VAL A 132 12.82 -5.23 19.18
N PRO A 133 13.06 -6.00 20.26
CA PRO A 133 12.02 -6.56 21.13
C PRO A 133 10.99 -5.57 21.66
N SER A 134 11.40 -4.31 21.85
CA SER A 134 10.56 -3.20 22.31
C SER A 134 10.60 -2.03 21.32
N ALA A 135 9.99 -2.18 20.14
CA ALA A 135 9.94 -1.11 19.13
C ALA A 135 9.28 0.20 19.65
N SER A 136 8.44 0.15 20.69
CA SER A 136 7.90 1.35 21.35
C SER A 136 8.92 2.12 22.19
N ALA A 137 9.98 1.46 22.66
CA ALA A 137 11.02 2.06 23.49
C ALA A 137 12.13 2.74 22.66
N ASP A 138 12.32 2.31 21.40
CA ASP A 138 13.24 2.96 20.47
C ASP A 138 12.58 4.21 19.87
N THR A 139 13.20 5.37 20.07
CA THR A 139 12.69 6.67 19.62
C THR A 139 12.47 6.73 18.11
N MET A 140 13.33 6.09 17.31
CA MET A 140 13.22 6.11 15.84
C MET A 140 12.07 5.23 15.37
N CYS A 141 11.90 4.05 15.96
CA CYS A 141 10.80 3.15 15.64
C CYS A 141 9.44 3.75 16.02
N ARG A 142 9.37 4.43 17.16
CA ARG A 142 8.15 5.05 17.68
C ARG A 142 7.57 6.13 16.77
N LEU A 143 8.40 6.85 16.02
CA LEU A 143 7.92 7.93 15.13
C LEU A 143 6.89 7.45 14.10
N TRP A 144 7.04 6.23 13.59
CA TRP A 144 6.10 5.64 12.64
C TRP A 144 4.80 5.14 13.28
N LEU A 145 4.74 5.08 14.62
CA LEU A 145 3.55 4.64 15.36
C LEU A 145 2.59 5.79 15.69
N GLU A 146 3.06 7.05 15.64
CA GLU A 146 2.25 8.22 15.96
C GLU A 146 0.98 8.30 15.09
N ALA A 147 1.13 8.19 13.77
CA ALA A 147 0.00 8.30 12.85
C ALA A 147 -1.01 7.12 13.01
N PRO A 148 -0.59 5.84 13.10
CA PRO A 148 -1.48 4.74 13.45
C PRO A 148 -2.23 4.93 14.78
N TRP A 149 -1.59 5.49 15.81
CA TRP A 149 -2.27 5.80 17.07
C TRP A 149 -3.29 6.92 16.94
N HIS A 150 -3.00 7.96 16.16
CA HIS A 150 -3.99 8.98 15.82
C HIS A 150 -5.16 8.39 15.03
N TYR A 151 -4.89 7.53 14.05
CA TYR A 151 -5.91 6.81 13.30
C TYR A 151 -6.82 6.00 14.23
N LYS A 152 -6.25 5.23 15.18
CA LYS A 152 -7.04 4.56 16.22
C LYS A 152 -7.90 5.55 17.00
N SER A 153 -7.35 6.67 17.46
CA SER A 153 -8.07 7.63 18.29
C SER A 153 -9.29 8.24 17.58
N TRP A 154 -9.20 8.46 16.27
CA TRP A 154 -10.27 9.07 15.48
C TRP A 154 -11.32 8.06 15.02
N PHE A 155 -10.90 6.88 14.55
CA PHE A 155 -11.80 5.91 13.90
C PHE A 155 -12.18 4.73 14.80
N HIS A 156 -11.39 4.42 15.83
CA HIS A 156 -11.59 3.30 16.74
C HIS A 156 -11.39 3.69 18.22
N PRO A 157 -12.05 4.76 18.72
CA PRO A 157 -11.83 5.26 20.07
C PRO A 157 -12.13 4.21 21.14
N ASN A 158 -13.18 3.41 20.93
CA ASN A 158 -13.70 2.44 21.91
C ASN A 158 -13.11 1.03 21.75
N SER A 159 -12.25 0.79 20.76
CA SER A 159 -11.65 -0.52 20.53
C SER A 159 -10.31 -0.65 21.26
N THR A 160 -10.02 -1.86 21.76
CA THR A 160 -8.72 -2.17 22.36
C THR A 160 -7.63 -2.28 21.28
N THR A 161 -6.39 -1.92 21.62
CA THR A 161 -5.25 -2.06 20.69
C THR A 161 -5.04 -3.51 20.28
N GLY A 162 -5.21 -4.45 21.21
CA GLY A 162 -5.10 -5.89 20.96
C GLY A 162 -6.13 -6.41 19.96
N PHE A 163 -7.40 -5.98 20.04
CA PHE A 163 -8.41 -6.39 19.08
C PHE A 163 -8.11 -5.87 17.66
N LEU A 164 -7.69 -4.61 17.53
CA LEU A 164 -7.30 -4.05 16.22
C LEU A 164 -6.05 -4.75 15.66
N GLY A 165 -5.09 -5.07 16.53
CA GLY A 165 -3.96 -5.92 16.19
C GLY A 165 -4.40 -7.27 15.62
N PHE A 166 -5.30 -7.96 16.32
CA PHE A 166 -5.85 -9.24 15.89
C PHE A 166 -6.49 -9.15 14.49
N LEU A 167 -7.25 -8.09 14.19
CA LEU A 167 -7.79 -7.85 12.85
C LEU A 167 -6.67 -7.68 11.81
N GLY A 168 -5.63 -6.91 12.14
CA GLY A 168 -4.45 -6.73 11.30
C GLY A 168 -3.74 -8.05 11.01
N MET A 169 -3.48 -8.88 12.02
CA MET A 169 -2.84 -10.19 11.83
C MET A 169 -3.71 -11.17 11.06
N SER A 170 -5.01 -11.21 11.35
CA SER A 170 -5.95 -12.04 10.58
C SER A 170 -5.95 -11.65 9.10
N GLY A 171 -5.98 -10.34 8.83
CA GLY A 171 -5.85 -9.80 7.48
C GLY A 171 -4.51 -10.16 6.83
N LEU A 172 -3.41 -10.08 7.57
CA LEU A 172 -2.08 -10.45 7.08
C LEU A 172 -2.00 -11.94 6.70
N ILE A 173 -2.52 -12.84 7.54
CA ILE A 173 -2.54 -14.29 7.27
C ILE A 173 -3.32 -14.56 5.99
N ILE A 174 -4.52 -13.99 5.86
CA ILE A 174 -5.35 -14.13 4.66
C ILE A 174 -4.60 -13.60 3.44
N TYR A 175 -4.01 -12.40 3.54
CA TYR A 175 -3.22 -11.79 2.46
C TYR A 175 -2.08 -12.72 2.01
N VAL A 176 -1.30 -13.25 2.96
CA VAL A 176 -0.16 -14.13 2.67
C VAL A 176 -0.62 -15.42 1.99
N ILE A 177 -1.72 -16.03 2.43
CA ILE A 177 -2.28 -17.24 1.79
C ILE A 177 -2.61 -16.95 0.32
N TYR A 178 -3.35 -15.87 0.04
CA TYR A 178 -3.69 -15.50 -1.33
C TYR A 178 -2.48 -15.10 -2.17
N PHE A 179 -1.51 -14.41 -1.56
CA PHE A 179 -0.27 -14.00 -2.23
C PHE A 179 0.59 -15.21 -2.59
N VAL A 180 0.77 -16.17 -1.69
CA VAL A 180 1.49 -17.42 -1.96
C VAL A 180 0.77 -18.25 -3.02
N TYR A 181 -0.56 -18.38 -2.92
CA TYR A 181 -1.35 -19.04 -3.96
C TYR A 181 -1.16 -18.37 -5.33
N PHE A 182 -1.16 -17.04 -5.36
CA PHE A 182 -0.91 -16.27 -6.58
C PHE A 182 0.47 -16.57 -7.15
N LEU A 183 1.53 -16.50 -6.35
CA LEU A 183 2.91 -16.72 -6.81
C LEU A 183 3.14 -18.16 -7.30
N THR A 184 2.54 -19.15 -6.64
CA THR A 184 2.81 -20.58 -6.92
C THR A 184 1.94 -21.15 -8.03
N PHE A 185 0.68 -20.72 -8.15
CA PHE A 185 -0.26 -21.29 -9.11
C PHE A 185 -0.62 -20.33 -10.23
N ARG A 186 -1.05 -19.10 -9.91
CA ARG A 186 -1.54 -18.13 -10.91
C ARG A 186 -0.40 -17.62 -11.77
N LEU A 187 0.66 -17.13 -11.15
CA LEU A 187 1.81 -16.53 -11.82
C LEU A 187 2.52 -17.53 -12.73
N VAL A 188 2.68 -18.78 -12.30
CA VAL A 188 3.33 -19.83 -13.09
C VAL A 188 2.49 -20.20 -14.32
N LYS A 189 1.15 -20.25 -14.19
CA LYS A 189 0.25 -20.62 -15.30
C LYS A 189 -0.02 -19.47 -16.26
N GLN A 190 -0.26 -18.27 -15.75
CA GLN A 190 -0.76 -17.11 -16.51
C GLN A 190 0.37 -16.11 -16.87
N GLY A 191 1.54 -16.24 -16.24
CA GLY A 191 2.65 -15.33 -16.43
C GLY A 191 2.27 -13.88 -16.10
N ARG A 192 2.46 -12.98 -17.06
CA ARG A 192 2.19 -11.55 -16.94
C ARG A 192 0.83 -11.13 -17.52
N ILE A 193 -0.09 -12.06 -17.71
CA ILE A 193 -1.43 -11.83 -18.26
C ILE A 193 -2.45 -11.89 -17.13
N ALA A 194 -3.23 -10.82 -16.94
CA ALA A 194 -4.21 -10.73 -15.86
C ALA A 194 -5.49 -11.53 -16.15
N LEU A 195 -5.71 -11.94 -17.40
CA LEU A 195 -6.84 -12.73 -17.86
C LEU A 195 -6.70 -14.23 -17.52
N GLU A 196 -7.80 -14.85 -17.09
CA GLU A 196 -8.07 -16.25 -17.46
C GLU A 196 -8.55 -16.23 -18.91
N GLN A 197 -7.85 -16.96 -19.79
CA GLN A 197 -8.41 -17.35 -21.08
C GLN A 197 -9.43 -18.47 -20.87
#